data_AF-A0A2V9F7X7-F1
#
_entry.id   AF-A0A2V9F7X7-F1
#
_cell.length_a   1.000
_cell.length_b   1.000
_cell.length_c   1.000
_cell.angle_alpha   90.00
_cell.angle_beta   90.00
_cell.angle_gamma   90.00
#
_symmetry.space_group_name_H-M   'P 1'
#
loop_
_entity.id
_entity.type
_entity.pdbx_description
1 polymer ?
#
loop_
_entity_poly.entity_id
_entity_poly.type
_entity_poly.pdbx_seq_one_letter_code
_entity_poly.pdbx_strand_id
1 'polypeptide(L)'
;MNEFLAKRHWPGKSAVGKRIRFGDEKAPWWTVVGVVGDIRERGFLYEMKPAVYVPVTQVQKPGRFSMLVVRTSNDPASAVKMVEGAVWSVDPQQPVSYVRTMDQLMETDVADRTRPMILLGVFAGLALVL
;
A
#
# COMPACT_ATOMS: atom_id res chain seq x y z
N MET A 1 9.94 9.67 3.21
CA MET A 1 9.51 9.76 1.78
C MET A 1 10.14 8.62 0.99
N ASN A 2 9.65 8.30 -0.21
CA ASN A 2 10.33 7.33 -1.08
C ASN A 2 11.50 7.93 -1.89
N GLU A 3 12.38 7.06 -2.37
CA GLU A 3 13.55 7.44 -3.18
C GLU A 3 13.19 8.18 -4.46
N PHE A 4 12.13 7.79 -5.15
CA PHE A 4 11.69 8.42 -6.39
C PHE A 4 11.40 9.91 -6.19
N LEU A 5 10.65 10.26 -5.14
CA LEU A 5 10.37 11.65 -4.78
C LEU A 5 11.65 12.39 -4.36
N ALA A 6 12.52 11.74 -3.59
CA ALA A 6 13.78 12.32 -3.14
C ALA A 6 14.69 12.69 -4.32
N LYS A 7 14.89 11.76 -5.27
CA LYS A 7 15.72 11.95 -6.46
C LYS A 7 15.15 13.03 -7.39
N ARG A 8 13.82 13.12 -7.49
CA ARG A 8 13.13 14.13 -8.31
C ARG A 8 13.35 15.56 -7.81
N HIS A 9 13.33 15.79 -6.50
CA HIS A 9 13.43 17.14 -5.92
C HIS A 9 14.83 17.54 -5.46
N TRP A 10 15.68 16.56 -5.11
CA TRP A 10 17.04 16.80 -4.65
C TRP A 10 18.02 15.87 -5.38
N PRO A 11 18.19 16.01 -6.70
CA PRO A 11 19.09 15.16 -7.48
C PRO A 11 20.53 15.32 -6.96
N GLY A 12 21.18 14.18 -6.67
CA GLY A 12 22.55 14.13 -6.17
C GLY A 12 22.76 14.69 -4.76
N LYS A 13 21.69 15.00 -4.00
CA LYS A 13 21.77 15.55 -2.65
C LYS A 13 20.89 14.77 -1.68
N SER A 14 21.24 14.81 -0.39
CA SER A 14 20.37 14.25 0.64
C SER A 14 19.10 15.09 0.79
N ALA A 15 17.95 14.41 0.74
CA ALA A 15 16.65 15.01 1.04
C ALA A 15 16.43 15.17 2.56
N VAL A 16 17.16 14.45 3.40
CA VAL A 16 17.02 14.50 4.86
C VAL A 16 17.38 15.90 5.38
N GLY A 17 16.57 16.43 6.29
CA GLY A 17 16.66 17.79 6.82
C GLY A 17 16.08 18.88 5.90
N LYS A 18 15.73 18.55 4.65
CA LYS A 18 15.01 19.49 3.77
C LYS A 18 13.54 19.56 4.16
N ARG A 19 12.83 20.54 3.59
CA ARG A 19 11.39 20.74 3.84
C ARG A 19 10.58 20.51 2.58
N ILE A 20 9.41 19.92 2.75
CA ILE A 20 8.42 19.72 1.70
C ILE A 20 7.06 20.21 2.21
N ARG A 21 6.26 20.77 1.31
CA ARG A 21 4.86 21.08 1.54
C ARG A 21 4.05 20.31 0.51
N PHE A 22 3.01 19.64 0.96
CA PHE A 22 2.07 18.91 0.11
C PHE A 22 0.66 19.38 0.46
N GLY A 23 -0.15 19.66 -0.57
CA GLY A 23 -1.44 20.32 -0.44
C GLY A 23 -1.41 21.79 -0.89
N ASP A 24 -2.38 22.54 -0.43
CA ASP A 24 -2.63 23.96 -0.69
C ASP A 24 -1.59 24.87 -0.02
N GLU A 25 -1.53 26.15 -0.41
CA GLU A 25 -0.49 27.08 0.06
C GLU A 25 -0.48 27.28 1.58
N LYS A 26 -1.62 27.06 2.23
CA LYS A 26 -1.79 27.14 3.68
C LYS A 26 -1.31 25.88 4.42
N ALA A 27 -0.97 24.80 3.70
CA ALA A 27 -0.49 23.57 4.32
C ALA A 27 0.84 23.81 5.07
N PRO A 28 1.04 23.18 6.23
CA PRO A 28 2.27 23.31 6.98
C PRO A 28 3.45 22.71 6.22
N TRP A 29 4.64 23.26 6.47
CA TRP A 29 5.89 22.71 5.98
C TRP A 29 6.34 21.53 6.84
N TRP A 30 6.67 20.42 6.20
CA TRP A 30 7.15 19.19 6.81
C TRP A 30 8.65 19.04 6.63
N THR A 31 9.35 18.59 7.66
CA THR A 31 10.78 18.27 7.57
C THR A 31 10.95 16.80 7.21
N VAL A 32 11.82 16.54 6.23
CA VAL A 32 12.15 15.20 5.80
C VAL A 32 13.10 14.57 6.81
N VAL A 33 12.63 13.57 7.54
CA VAL A 33 13.44 12.85 8.55
C VAL A 33 14.09 11.59 8.02
N GLY A 34 13.66 11.10 6.84
CA GLY A 34 14.19 9.88 6.25
C GLY A 34 13.68 9.62 4.83
N VAL A 35 14.47 8.83 4.10
CA VAL A 35 14.17 8.29 2.78
C VAL A 35 14.11 6.77 2.87
N VAL A 36 13.07 6.18 2.32
CA VAL A 36 12.89 4.72 2.25
C VAL A 36 12.88 4.27 0.79
N GLY A 37 13.18 3.00 0.56
CA GLY A 37 13.17 2.41 -0.77
C GLY A 37 11.81 2.55 -1.47
N ASP A 38 11.84 2.54 -2.80
CA ASP A 38 10.63 2.66 -3.60
C ASP A 38 9.74 1.41 -3.50
N ILE A 39 8.42 1.63 -3.37
CA ILE A 39 7.41 0.57 -3.34
C ILE A 39 6.47 0.75 -4.52
N ARG A 40 6.16 -0.35 -5.22
CA ARG A 40 5.21 -0.38 -6.34
C ARG A 40 3.77 -0.44 -5.83
N GLU A 41 3.32 0.65 -5.19
CA GLU A 41 2.01 0.72 -4.51
C GLU A 41 0.78 0.49 -5.41
N ARG A 42 0.90 0.74 -6.73
CA ARG A 42 -0.18 0.52 -7.71
C ARG A 42 0.02 -0.76 -8.54
N GLY A 43 1.05 -1.55 -8.24
CA GLY A 43 1.50 -2.65 -9.08
C GLY A 43 2.60 -2.27 -10.07
N PHE A 44 3.16 -3.28 -10.73
CA PHE A 44 4.37 -3.17 -11.54
C PHE A 44 4.18 -2.45 -12.88
N LEU A 45 2.96 -2.44 -13.42
CA LEU A 45 2.65 -1.85 -14.72
C LEU A 45 2.55 -0.33 -14.69
N TYR A 46 2.40 0.27 -13.51
CA TYR A 46 2.27 1.70 -13.36
C TYR A 46 3.60 2.36 -13.04
N GLU A 47 3.74 3.61 -13.48
CA GLU A 47 4.85 4.46 -13.10
C GLU A 47 4.95 4.62 -11.58
N MET A 48 6.20 4.71 -11.12
CA MET A 48 6.53 4.96 -9.72
C MET A 48 5.88 6.25 -9.27
N LYS A 49 5.16 6.19 -8.15
CA LYS A 49 4.45 7.36 -7.62
C LYS A 49 5.26 7.99 -6.48
N PRO A 50 5.26 9.33 -6.37
CA PRO A 50 5.80 9.98 -5.18
C PRO A 50 5.02 9.59 -3.92
N ALA A 51 5.73 9.22 -2.85
CA ALA A 51 5.14 8.80 -1.59
C ALA A 51 5.79 9.51 -0.39
N VAL A 52 4.94 9.94 0.54
CA VAL A 52 5.33 10.50 1.84
C VAL A 52 4.70 9.65 2.95
N TYR A 53 5.45 9.44 4.02
CA TYR A 53 5.01 8.69 5.19
C TYR A 53 5.00 9.66 6.36
N VAL A 54 3.84 9.80 7.00
CA VAL A 54 3.60 10.75 8.08
C VAL A 54 3.07 9.98 9.28
N PRO A 55 3.57 10.24 10.51
CA PRO A 55 3.00 9.64 11.71
C PRO A 55 1.52 9.97 11.83
N VAL A 56 0.69 8.97 12.13
CA VAL A 56 -0.78 9.14 12.24
C VAL A 56 -1.15 10.23 13.24
N THR A 57 -0.37 10.39 14.31
CA THR A 57 -0.57 11.40 15.36
C THR A 57 -0.33 12.84 14.90
N GLN A 58 0.35 13.04 13.77
CA GLN A 58 0.60 14.37 13.18
C GLN A 58 -0.43 14.74 12.10
N VAL A 59 -1.33 13.81 11.74
CA VAL A 59 -2.35 14.03 10.72
C VAL A 59 -3.59 14.66 11.37
N GLN A 60 -3.81 15.95 11.13
CA GLN A 60 -4.95 16.69 11.70
C GLN A 60 -6.32 16.22 11.19
N LYS A 61 -6.37 15.76 9.94
CA LYS A 61 -7.58 15.24 9.28
C LYS A 61 -7.25 13.91 8.64
N PRO A 62 -7.34 12.78 9.38
CA PRO A 62 -7.15 11.47 8.79
C PRO A 62 -8.12 11.28 7.62
N GLY A 63 -7.68 10.58 6.58
CA GLY A 63 -8.54 10.27 5.43
C GLY A 63 -9.77 9.47 5.87
N ARG A 64 -10.85 9.56 5.08
CA ARG A 64 -12.12 8.83 5.35
C ARG A 64 -11.95 7.30 5.47
N PHE A 65 -10.87 6.75 4.91
CA PHE A 65 -10.55 5.33 4.97
C PHE A 65 -9.17 5.15 5.56
N SER A 66 -9.10 4.44 6.69
CA SER A 66 -7.85 4.01 7.30
C SER A 66 -7.79 2.48 7.24
N MET A 67 -6.69 1.95 6.73
CA MET A 67 -6.43 0.51 6.75
C MET A 67 -5.52 0.18 7.92
N LEU A 68 -5.83 -0.90 8.64
CA LEU A 68 -4.98 -1.45 9.68
C LEU A 68 -4.19 -2.62 9.10
N VAL A 69 -2.87 -2.57 9.24
CA VAL A 69 -1.99 -3.68 8.86
C VAL A 69 -1.44 -4.30 10.12
N VAL A 70 -1.64 -5.62 10.28
CA VAL A 70 -1.22 -6.37 11.46
C VAL A 70 -0.14 -7.38 11.05
N ARG A 71 0.97 -7.39 11.79
CA ARG A 71 2.01 -8.41 11.65
C ARG A 71 1.89 -9.40 12.82
N THR A 72 1.80 -10.69 12.51
CA THR A 72 1.77 -11.77 13.50
C THR A 72 2.82 -12.82 13.15
N SER A 73 3.29 -13.57 14.15
CA SER A 73 4.20 -14.72 14.00
C SER A 73 3.45 -16.03 13.75
N ASN A 74 2.13 -16.05 14.01
CA ASN A 74 1.27 -17.22 13.81
C ASN A 74 0.59 -17.14 12.43
N ASP A 75 -0.27 -18.12 12.13
CA ASP A 75 -1.14 -18.05 10.95
C ASP A 75 -1.92 -16.71 10.92
N PRO A 76 -1.77 -15.88 9.87
CA PRO A 76 -2.47 -14.60 9.78
C PRO A 76 -3.99 -14.72 9.85
N ALA A 77 -4.57 -15.81 9.33
CA ALA A 77 -6.01 -16.01 9.38
C ALA A 77 -6.51 -16.24 10.82
N SER A 78 -5.72 -16.87 11.67
CA SER A 78 -6.08 -17.09 13.09
C SER A 78 -6.09 -15.79 13.91
N ALA A 79 -5.40 -14.74 13.47
CA ALA A 79 -5.34 -13.46 14.19
C ALA A 79 -6.58 -12.58 13.96
N VAL A 80 -7.37 -12.85 12.92
CA VAL A 80 -8.50 -12.00 12.49
C VAL A 80 -9.49 -11.76 13.63
N LYS A 81 -9.97 -12.82 14.29
CA LYS A 81 -10.98 -12.71 15.36
C LYS A 81 -10.48 -11.93 16.58
N MET A 82 -9.19 -12.06 16.90
CA MET A 82 -8.57 -11.28 17.98
C MET A 82 -8.54 -9.79 17.63
N VAL A 83 -8.17 -9.46 16.39
CA VAL A 83 -8.11 -8.06 15.92
C VAL A 83 -9.51 -7.45 15.85
N GLU A 84 -10.50 -8.17 15.33
CA GLU A 84 -11.91 -7.75 15.34
C GLU A 84 -12.39 -7.43 16.76
N GLY A 85 -12.14 -8.33 17.71
CA GLY A 85 -12.48 -8.11 19.12
C GLY A 85 -11.80 -6.88 19.73
N ALA A 86 -10.52 -6.64 19.40
CA ALA A 86 -9.80 -5.46 19.87
C ALA A 86 -10.39 -4.16 19.30
N VAL A 87 -10.76 -4.15 18.01
CA VAL A 87 -11.44 -3.00 17.39
C VAL A 87 -12.77 -2.72 18.07
N TRP A 88 -13.59 -3.75 18.26
CA TRP A 88 -14.90 -3.61 18.90
C TRP A 88 -14.84 -3.32 20.40
N SER A 89 -13.72 -3.57 21.07
CA SER A 89 -13.51 -3.12 22.45
C SER A 89 -13.35 -1.60 22.57
N VAL A 90 -12.91 -0.94 21.50
CA VAL A 90 -12.79 0.53 21.41
C VAL A 90 -14.09 1.13 20.88
N ASP A 91 -14.62 0.58 19.80
CA ASP A 91 -15.88 1.01 19.18
C ASP A 91 -16.67 -0.21 18.64
N PRO A 92 -17.74 -0.65 19.33
CA PRO A 92 -18.55 -1.78 18.90
C PRO A 92 -19.30 -1.57 17.57
N GLN A 93 -19.49 -0.33 17.13
CA GLN A 93 -20.20 0.00 15.89
C GLN A 93 -19.25 0.11 14.69
N GLN A 94 -17.94 0.04 14.91
CA GLN A 94 -16.94 0.17 13.86
C GLN A 94 -17.03 -1.02 12.88
N PRO A 95 -17.32 -0.78 11.59
CA PRO A 95 -17.29 -1.83 10.58
C PRO A 95 -15.85 -2.30 10.34
N VAL A 96 -15.61 -3.60 10.50
CA VAL A 96 -14.39 -4.25 10.04
C VAL A 96 -14.69 -4.90 8.69
N SER A 97 -14.06 -4.39 7.63
CA SER A 97 -14.28 -4.85 6.26
C SER A 97 -12.96 -5.01 5.51
N TYR A 98 -13.00 -5.66 4.35
CA TYR A 98 -11.83 -5.94 3.50
C TYR A 98 -10.70 -6.68 4.23
N VAL A 99 -11.05 -7.62 5.12
CA VAL A 99 -10.07 -8.47 5.80
C VAL A 99 -9.44 -9.43 4.80
N ARG A 100 -8.12 -9.32 4.63
CA ARG A 100 -7.32 -10.19 3.76
C ARG A 100 -5.95 -10.44 4.37
N THR A 101 -5.41 -11.64 4.17
CA THR A 101 -3.99 -11.90 4.43
C THR A 101 -3.12 -11.25 3.34
N MET A 102 -1.84 -11.04 3.62
CA MET A 102 -0.91 -10.53 2.60
C MET A 102 -0.80 -11.48 1.41
N ASP A 103 -0.88 -12.79 1.62
CA ASP A 103 -0.85 -13.79 0.54
C ASP A 103 -2.09 -13.65 -0.36
N GLN A 104 -3.28 -13.53 0.22
CA GLN A 104 -4.52 -13.29 -0.55
C GLN A 104 -4.48 -11.98 -1.33
N LEU A 105 -3.84 -10.95 -0.77
CA LEU A 105 -3.66 -9.67 -1.45
C LEU A 105 -2.73 -9.82 -2.66
N MET A 106 -1.60 -10.53 -2.49
CA MET A 106 -0.66 -10.82 -3.58
C MET A 106 -1.28 -11.71 -4.68
N GLU A 107 -2.06 -12.71 -4.30
CA GLU A 107 -2.77 -13.57 -5.26
C GLU A 107 -3.74 -12.77 -6.13
N THR A 108 -4.43 -11.78 -5.57
CA THR A 108 -5.36 -10.94 -6.34
C THR A 108 -4.61 -10.10 -7.39
N ASP A 109 -3.46 -9.52 -7.03
CA ASP A 109 -2.65 -8.69 -7.93
C ASP A 109 -1.90 -9.51 -8.99
N VAL A 110 -1.52 -10.76 -8.68
CA VAL A 110 -0.80 -11.65 -9.61
C VAL A 110 -1.76 -12.45 -10.50
N ALA A 111 -2.93 -12.85 -9.99
CA ALA A 111 -3.90 -13.65 -10.74
C ALA A 111 -4.46 -12.91 -11.97
N ASP A 112 -4.59 -11.58 -11.91
CA ASP A 112 -4.96 -10.77 -13.08
C ASP A 112 -3.94 -10.88 -14.22
N ARG A 113 -2.67 -11.16 -13.90
CA ARG A 113 -1.59 -11.24 -14.89
C ARG A 113 -1.55 -12.58 -15.63
N THR A 114 -1.86 -13.70 -14.98
CA THR A 114 -1.63 -15.05 -15.54
C THR A 114 -2.89 -15.72 -16.10
N ARG A 115 -4.08 -15.36 -15.62
CA ARG A 115 -5.35 -15.95 -16.10
C ARG A 115 -5.58 -15.80 -17.62
N PRO A 116 -5.30 -14.64 -18.26
CA PRO A 116 -5.48 -14.50 -19.70
C PRO A 116 -4.52 -15.37 -20.51
N MET A 117 -3.28 -15.56 -20.02
CA MET A 117 -2.29 -16.40 -20.69
C MET A 117 -2.68 -17.88 -20.68
N ILE A 118 -3.27 -18.36 -19.59
CA ILE A 118 -3.78 -19.74 -19.51
C ILE A 118 -4.91 -19.94 -20.52
N LEU A 119 -5.88 -19.02 -20.59
CA LEU A 119 -6.97 -19.09 -21.57
C LEU A 119 -6.47 -19.08 -23.01
N LEU A 120 -5.49 -18.21 -23.31
CA LEU A 120 -4.86 -18.17 -24.63
C LEU A 120 -4.14 -19.48 -24.96
N GLY A 121 -3.43 -20.07 -24.00
CA GLY A 121 -2.79 -21.38 -24.15
C GLY A 121 -3.81 -22.51 -24.40
N VAL A 122 -4.94 -22.50 -23.69
CA VAL A 122 -6.03 -23.48 -23.91
C VAL A 122 -6.63 -23.32 -25.30
N PHE A 123 -6.92 -22.10 -25.76
CA PHE A 123 -7.44 -21.88 -27.11
C PHE A 123 -6.44 -22.26 -28.19
N ALA A 124 -5.16 -21.93 -28.03
CA ALA A 124 -4.11 -22.34 -28.95
C ALA A 124 -3.97 -23.87 -29.00
N GLY A 125 -4.06 -24.54 -27.85
CA GLY A 125 -4.07 -26.01 -27.78
C GLY A 125 -5.27 -26.62 -28.48
N LEU A 126 -6.47 -26.07 -28.28
CA LEU A 126 -7.68 -26.52 -28.98
C LEU A 126 -7.57 -26.34 -30.50
N ALA A 127 -7.01 -25.22 -30.96
CA ALA A 127 -6.82 -24.94 -32.39
C ALA A 127 -5.78 -25.85 -33.07
N LEU A 128 -4.90 -26.49 -32.31
CA LEU A 128 -3.95 -27.49 -32.81
C LEU A 128 -4.55 -28.90 -32.88
N VAL A 129 -5.57 -29.17 -32.07
CA VAL A 129 -6.23 -30.48 -31.97
C VAL A 129 -7.43 -30.59 -32.93
N LEU A 130 -8.12 -29.47 -33.19
CA LEU A 130 -9.15 -29.32 -34.23
C LEU A 130 -8.52 -29.14 -35.61
#